data_AF-W9QMR0-F1
#
_entry.id   AF-W9QMR0-F1
#
_cell.length_a   1.000
_cell.length_b   1.000
_cell.length_c   1.000
_cell.angle_alpha   90.00
_cell.angle_beta   90.00
_cell.angle_gamma   90.00
#
_symmetry.space_group_name_H-M   'P 1'
#
loop_
_entity.id
_entity.type
_entity.pdbx_description
1 polymer ?
#
loop_
_entity_poly.entity_id
_entity_poly.type
_entity_poly.pdbx_seq_one_letter_code
_entity_poly.pdbx_strand_id
1 'polypeptide(L)'
;MLKFLRDTKSPFMVNPYPYFGYSPQMANYALFKPNRGVRDTNTGITYTNMFDAMLDAVHSAAKSVGYGDVDIVIGETGWASACEYPACSVQNARDYTTNLIRHVNSGKGTPLMPNRRFETYLFSLFNENLKPGPTAERNWGLFQPDFTPVYDAGILRNGVRPGGGLGKKWCVPKSDSSTQALQANIDYVCSSGVDCRPIQGGGPCFEPNDIRSHASFVMNSFYQTKGRNDYNCDFAKTGVITYTNPST
;
A
#
# COMPACT_ATOMS: atom_id res chain seq x y z
N MET A 1 -8.79 31.26 14.80
CA MET A 1 -8.72 29.79 14.91
C MET A 1 -7.87 29.34 16.10
N LEU A 2 -6.54 29.52 16.11
CA LEU A 2 -5.67 29.01 17.19
C LEU A 2 -6.04 29.50 18.60
N LYS A 3 -6.49 30.76 18.75
CA LYS A 3 -7.03 31.27 20.02
C LYS A 3 -8.21 30.44 20.53
N PHE A 4 -9.17 30.15 19.65
CA PHE A 4 -10.35 29.37 19.98
C PHE A 4 -9.95 27.97 20.45
N LEU A 5 -9.05 27.31 19.71
CA LEU A 5 -8.55 25.97 20.06
C LEU A 5 -7.83 25.96 21.42
N ARG A 6 -7.01 26.98 21.72
CA ARG A 6 -6.40 27.12 23.05
C ARG A 6 -7.47 27.28 24.15
N ASP A 7 -8.43 28.20 23.96
CA ASP A 7 -9.47 28.49 24.95
C ASP A 7 -10.36 27.28 25.24
N THR A 8 -10.62 26.45 24.23
CA THR A 8 -11.42 25.22 24.35
C THR A 8 -10.60 23.98 24.64
N LYS A 9 -9.27 24.10 24.80
CA LYS A 9 -8.32 22.98 24.97
C LYS A 9 -8.48 21.90 23.89
N SER A 10 -8.70 22.33 22.65
CA SER A 10 -8.84 21.47 21.49
C SER A 10 -7.56 21.48 20.64
N PRO A 11 -7.21 20.35 20.00
CA PRO A 11 -6.02 20.30 19.17
C PRO A 11 -6.24 20.96 17.80
N PHE A 12 -5.15 21.39 17.17
CA PHE A 12 -5.09 21.71 15.76
C PHE A 12 -4.85 20.44 14.95
N MET A 13 -5.78 20.13 14.04
CA MET A 13 -5.69 18.94 13.19
C MET A 13 -4.89 19.23 11.92
N VAL A 14 -3.90 18.38 11.64
CA VAL A 14 -2.97 18.53 10.51
C VAL A 14 -2.99 17.27 9.66
N ASN A 15 -2.89 17.42 8.34
CA ASN A 15 -2.82 16.29 7.41
C ASN A 15 -1.43 16.21 6.76
N PRO A 16 -0.38 15.75 7.47
CA PRO A 16 0.97 15.65 6.93
C PRO A 16 1.12 14.45 5.99
N TYR A 17 1.28 14.72 4.70
CA TYR A 17 1.51 13.69 3.68
C TYR A 17 2.92 13.79 3.07
N PRO A 18 3.92 13.07 3.63
CA PRO A 18 5.22 12.88 2.98
C PRO A 18 5.14 12.36 1.55
N TYR A 19 4.09 11.59 1.22
CA TYR A 19 3.81 11.10 -0.13
C TYR A 19 3.89 12.20 -1.20
N PHE A 20 3.29 13.37 -0.95
CA PHE A 20 3.27 14.46 -1.95
C PHE A 20 4.62 15.17 -2.10
N GLY A 21 5.52 15.04 -1.12
CA GLY A 21 6.90 15.53 -1.18
C GLY A 21 7.91 14.51 -1.72
N TYR A 22 7.45 13.33 -2.16
CA TYR A 22 8.33 12.25 -2.58
C TYR A 22 9.19 12.64 -3.80
N SER A 23 10.46 12.24 -3.74
CA SER A 23 11.33 12.11 -4.90
C SER A 23 12.20 10.85 -4.74
N PRO A 24 12.73 10.28 -5.83
CA PRO A 24 13.62 9.13 -5.75
C PRO A 24 14.82 9.36 -4.82
N GLN A 25 15.38 10.57 -4.82
CA GLN A 25 16.52 10.96 -3.97
C GLN A 25 16.14 11.04 -2.49
N MET A 26 14.88 11.40 -2.20
CA MET A 26 14.35 11.59 -0.85
C MET A 26 13.47 10.41 -0.39
N ALA A 27 13.44 9.30 -1.12
CA ALA A 27 12.57 8.17 -0.86
C ALA A 27 12.72 7.64 0.57
N ASN A 28 13.97 7.47 1.04
CA ASN A 28 14.21 6.97 2.39
C ASN A 28 13.76 7.98 3.47
N TYR A 29 13.90 9.27 3.20
CA TYR A 29 13.46 10.33 4.10
C TYR A 29 11.92 10.39 4.21
N ALA A 30 11.21 10.21 3.10
CA ALA A 30 9.74 10.17 3.09
C ALA A 30 9.18 8.88 3.72
N LEU A 31 9.89 7.75 3.61
CA LEU A 31 9.45 6.42 4.07
C LEU A 31 9.99 6.01 5.44
N PHE A 32 10.59 6.94 6.20
CA PHE A 32 11.23 6.67 7.51
C PHE A 32 12.33 5.59 7.46
N LYS A 33 12.96 5.38 6.31
CA LYS A 33 14.08 4.43 6.15
C LYS A 33 15.40 5.10 6.52
N PRO A 34 16.45 4.35 6.86
CA PRO A 34 17.78 4.92 7.14
C PRO A 34 18.25 5.88 6.05
N ASN A 35 18.62 7.09 6.45
CA ASN A 35 19.12 8.15 5.59
C ASN A 35 19.97 9.15 6.41
N ARG A 36 20.63 10.09 5.73
CA ARG A 36 21.50 11.11 6.38
C ARG A 36 20.74 12.24 7.07
N GLY A 37 19.43 12.31 6.87
CA GLY A 37 18.58 13.41 7.30
C GLY A 37 18.71 14.66 6.43
N VAL A 38 17.77 15.58 6.62
CA VAL A 38 17.74 16.91 6.03
C VAL A 38 17.92 17.92 7.14
N ARG A 39 18.91 18.80 6.99
CA ARG A 39 19.18 19.86 7.96
C ARG A 39 18.32 21.08 7.64
N ASP A 40 17.47 21.49 8.58
CA ASP A 40 16.82 22.79 8.52
C ASP A 40 17.85 23.89 8.83
N THR A 41 18.01 24.83 7.91
CA THR A 41 18.98 25.91 8.03
C THR A 41 18.60 26.94 9.08
N ASN A 42 17.32 27.04 9.44
CA ASN A 42 16.83 28.03 10.39
C ASN A 42 17.05 27.57 11.85
N THR A 43 16.66 26.34 12.17
CA THR A 43 16.80 25.77 13.52
C THR A 43 18.12 25.03 13.74
N GLY A 44 18.80 24.64 12.66
CA GLY A 44 19.99 23.79 12.71
C GLY A 44 19.69 22.31 12.99
N ILE A 45 18.42 21.94 13.15
CA ILE A 45 17.97 20.57 13.42
C ILE A 45 18.09 19.72 12.16
N THR A 46 18.59 18.50 12.31
CA THR A 46 18.59 17.49 11.24
C THR A 46 17.43 16.53 11.43
N TYR A 47 16.45 16.64 10.55
CA TYR A 47 15.30 15.74 10.50
C TYR A 47 15.66 14.47 9.76
N THR A 48 15.36 13.30 10.31
CA THR A 48 15.63 12.00 9.65
C THR A 48 14.43 11.43 8.92
N ASN A 49 13.26 12.07 9.03
CA ASN A 49 12.08 11.73 8.25
C ASN A 49 11.24 12.99 7.96
N MET A 50 10.52 12.95 6.85
CA MET A 50 9.74 14.10 6.36
C MET A 50 8.54 14.43 7.24
N PHE A 51 7.94 13.42 7.88
CA PHE A 51 6.78 13.59 8.75
C PHE A 51 7.09 14.50 9.94
N ASP A 52 8.22 14.25 10.65
CA ASP A 52 8.66 15.08 11.76
C ASP A 52 8.90 16.52 11.34
N ALA A 53 9.54 16.72 10.18
CA ALA A 53 9.80 18.06 9.65
C ALA A 53 8.51 18.81 9.33
N MET A 54 7.50 18.13 8.77
CA MET A 54 6.20 18.74 8.47
C MET A 54 5.44 19.13 9.74
N LEU A 55 5.45 18.28 10.77
CA LEU A 55 4.82 18.60 12.06
C LEU A 55 5.52 19.74 12.78
N ASP A 56 6.85 19.74 12.79
CA ASP A 56 7.63 20.81 13.41
C ASP A 56 7.54 22.14 12.66
N ALA A 57 7.34 22.12 11.35
CA ALA A 57 7.02 23.32 10.58
C ALA A 57 5.68 23.93 11.04
N VAL A 58 4.65 23.11 11.24
CA VAL A 58 3.35 23.58 11.76
C VAL A 58 3.48 24.08 13.20
N HIS A 59 4.19 23.37 14.06
CA HIS A 59 4.45 23.80 15.43
C HIS A 59 5.21 25.14 15.47
N SER A 60 6.23 25.30 14.62
CA SER A 60 6.98 26.54 14.50
C SER A 60 6.11 27.70 14.04
N ALA A 61 5.20 27.46 13.08
CA ALA A 61 4.23 28.45 12.63
C ALA A 61 3.23 28.84 13.73
N ALA A 62 2.69 27.88 14.48
CA ALA A 62 1.80 28.17 15.61
C ALA A 62 2.54 28.97 16.71
N LYS A 63 3.79 28.61 16.99
CA LYS A 63 4.64 29.29 17.97
C LYS A 63 4.97 30.73 17.56
N SER A 64 5.23 30.99 16.28
CA SER A 64 5.58 32.34 15.80
C SER A 64 4.44 33.35 15.98
N VAL A 65 3.19 32.88 15.99
CA VAL A 65 2.00 33.69 16.31
C VAL A 65 1.54 33.57 17.77
N GLY A 66 2.39 33.00 18.63
CA GLY A 66 2.19 32.94 20.07
C GLY A 66 1.29 31.82 20.56
N TYR A 67 1.10 30.73 19.79
CA TYR A 67 0.24 29.56 20.07
C TYR A 67 0.99 28.22 20.04
N GLY A 68 2.26 28.20 20.47
CA GLY A 68 3.09 26.98 20.47
C GLY A 68 2.67 25.91 21.49
N ASP A 69 1.77 26.25 22.40
CA ASP A 69 1.13 25.36 23.38
C ASP A 69 -0.13 24.66 22.86
N VAL A 70 -0.66 25.05 21.69
CA VAL A 70 -1.81 24.37 21.08
C VAL A 70 -1.39 22.99 20.62
N ASP A 71 -2.12 21.98 21.08
CA ASP A 71 -1.86 20.59 20.75
C ASP A 71 -2.06 20.29 19.26
N ILE A 72 -1.34 19.30 18.73
CA ILE A 72 -1.47 18.83 17.35
C ILE A 72 -2.00 17.39 17.34
N VAL A 73 -2.96 17.14 16.45
CA VAL A 73 -3.45 15.80 16.08
C VAL A 73 -3.25 15.62 14.58
N ILE A 74 -2.85 14.42 14.16
CA ILE A 74 -2.72 14.08 12.75
C ILE A 74 -4.07 13.57 12.26
N GLY A 75 -4.79 14.41 11.51
CA GLY A 75 -6.11 14.11 10.97
C GLY A 75 -6.08 13.12 9.81
N GLU A 76 -5.06 13.23 8.97
CA GLU A 76 -4.86 12.31 7.86
C GLU A 76 -3.38 12.16 7.51
N THR A 77 -2.95 10.94 7.27
CA THR A 77 -1.66 10.66 6.66
C THR A 77 -1.67 9.26 6.07
N GLY A 78 -0.96 9.04 4.96
CA GLY A 78 -0.98 7.75 4.29
C GLY A 78 -0.06 7.72 3.08
N TRP A 79 -0.21 6.66 2.29
CA TRP A 79 0.56 6.48 1.07
C TRP A 79 -0.19 5.59 0.08
N ALA A 80 -0.39 6.07 -1.15
CA ALA A 80 -1.13 5.31 -2.17
C ALA A 80 -0.38 4.02 -2.58
N SER A 81 -1.08 2.89 -2.65
CA SER A 81 -0.52 1.58 -2.99
C SER A 81 -0.42 1.33 -4.50
N ALA A 82 -1.10 2.15 -5.32
CA ALA A 82 -1.06 2.04 -6.78
C ALA A 82 -1.40 3.39 -7.44
N CYS A 83 -0.62 3.75 -8.47
CA CYS A 83 -0.88 4.85 -9.40
C CYS A 83 0.09 4.76 -10.61
N GLU A 84 0.19 5.83 -11.40
CA GLU A 84 0.97 5.90 -12.65
C GLU A 84 2.49 6.01 -12.44
N TYR A 85 2.97 6.15 -11.20
CA TYR A 85 4.38 6.44 -10.89
C TYR A 85 5.00 5.39 -9.95
N PRO A 86 6.33 5.18 -9.95
CA PRO A 86 6.96 4.22 -9.03
C PRO A 86 6.80 4.53 -7.53
N ALA A 87 6.47 5.77 -7.20
CA ALA A 87 6.29 6.22 -5.81
C ALA A 87 5.15 5.48 -5.10
N CYS A 88 4.06 5.18 -5.82
CA CYS A 88 2.84 4.58 -5.31
C CYS A 88 2.82 3.07 -5.58
N SER A 89 3.41 2.31 -4.67
CA SER A 89 3.45 0.85 -4.73
C SER A 89 3.01 0.25 -3.40
N VAL A 90 2.50 -0.98 -3.45
CA VAL A 90 2.14 -1.75 -2.24
C VAL A 90 3.31 -1.80 -1.25
N GLN A 91 4.56 -1.93 -1.75
CA GLN A 91 5.75 -1.95 -0.91
C GLN A 91 5.97 -0.61 -0.20
N ASN A 92 5.90 0.51 -0.91
CA ASN A 92 6.08 1.83 -0.29
C ASN A 92 4.94 2.16 0.68
N ALA A 93 3.70 1.82 0.33
CA ALA A 93 2.54 2.03 1.20
C ALA A 93 2.66 1.24 2.51
N ARG A 94 3.09 -0.02 2.41
CA ARG A 94 3.40 -0.87 3.56
C ARG A 94 4.54 -0.31 4.40
N ASP A 95 5.66 0.07 3.77
CA ASP A 95 6.83 0.60 4.48
C ASP A 95 6.49 1.90 5.21
N TYR A 96 5.80 2.82 4.55
CA TYR A 96 5.35 4.06 5.14
C TYR A 96 4.46 3.80 6.36
N THR A 97 3.39 3.01 6.18
CA THR A 97 2.42 2.73 7.23
C THR A 97 3.08 2.03 8.43
N THR A 98 3.89 0.99 8.19
CA THR A 98 4.56 0.23 9.25
C THR A 98 5.53 1.11 10.04
N ASN A 99 6.34 1.92 9.34
CA ASN A 99 7.32 2.76 10.00
C ASN A 99 6.68 3.95 10.72
N LEU A 100 5.60 4.51 10.17
CA LEU A 100 4.79 5.53 10.82
C LEU A 100 4.22 4.98 12.14
N ILE A 101 3.57 3.81 12.12
CA ILE A 101 3.04 3.15 13.33
C ILE A 101 4.14 2.95 14.37
N ARG A 102 5.32 2.44 13.96
CA ARG A 102 6.46 2.26 14.86
C ARG A 102 6.92 3.60 15.44
N HIS A 103 7.02 4.63 14.62
CA HIS A 103 7.44 5.96 15.03
C HIS A 103 6.47 6.57 16.05
N VAL A 104 5.17 6.64 15.74
CA VAL A 104 4.17 7.26 16.63
C VAL A 104 4.00 6.47 17.94
N ASN A 105 4.09 5.14 17.90
CA ASN A 105 4.00 4.30 19.10
C ASN A 105 5.27 4.28 19.94
N SER A 106 6.42 4.72 19.40
CA SER A 106 7.66 4.83 20.19
C SER A 106 7.58 5.90 21.27
N GLY A 107 6.66 6.86 21.15
CA GLY A 107 6.55 8.00 22.06
C GLY A 107 7.71 9.00 21.96
N LYS A 108 8.63 8.83 20.99
CA LYS A 108 9.77 9.73 20.78
C LYS A 108 9.34 11.18 20.52
N GLY A 109 8.20 11.36 19.85
CA GLY A 109 7.75 12.65 19.33
C GLY A 109 8.64 13.15 18.19
N THR A 110 8.55 14.45 17.92
CA THR A 110 9.37 15.14 16.92
C THR A 110 10.53 15.89 17.60
N PRO A 111 11.55 16.36 16.85
CA PRO A 111 12.63 17.16 17.43
C PRO A 111 12.20 18.38 18.25
N LEU A 112 11.19 19.15 17.80
CA LEU A 112 10.69 20.32 18.54
C LEU A 112 9.59 19.98 19.55
N MET A 113 8.97 18.80 19.45
CA MET A 113 7.96 18.31 20.38
C MET A 113 8.34 16.91 20.89
N PRO A 114 9.45 16.78 21.66
CA PRO A 114 9.97 15.49 22.09
C PRO A 114 9.09 14.86 23.18
N ASN A 115 9.20 13.53 23.33
CA ASN A 115 8.48 12.73 24.33
C ASN A 115 6.95 12.85 24.22
N ARG A 116 6.46 13.13 23.02
CA ARG A 116 5.04 13.30 22.72
C ARG A 116 4.54 12.16 21.85
N ARG A 117 3.42 11.57 22.24
CA ARG A 117 2.65 10.68 21.36
C ARG A 117 1.59 11.52 20.65
N PHE A 118 1.58 11.44 19.32
CA PHE A 118 0.56 12.11 18.52
C PHE A 118 -0.56 11.14 18.20
N GLU A 119 -1.79 11.53 18.50
CA GLU A 119 -2.95 10.84 17.96
C GLU A 119 -2.93 10.98 16.43
N THR A 120 -3.02 9.84 15.75
CA THR A 120 -2.72 9.74 14.32
C THR A 120 -3.77 8.89 13.63
N TYR A 121 -4.45 9.49 12.67
CA TYR A 121 -5.45 8.84 11.84
C TYR A 121 -4.84 8.51 10.48
N LEU A 122 -4.79 7.21 10.16
CA LEU A 122 -4.32 6.73 8.87
C LEU A 122 -5.40 6.98 7.81
N PHE A 123 -4.98 7.60 6.71
CA PHE A 123 -5.79 7.73 5.51
C PHE A 123 -5.38 6.63 4.51
N SER A 124 -6.22 5.66 4.20
CA SER A 124 -7.59 5.46 4.75
C SER A 124 -7.88 3.99 5.02
N LEU A 125 -9.07 3.70 5.55
CA LEU A 125 -9.44 2.31 5.84
C LEU A 125 -9.63 1.50 4.55
N PHE A 126 -10.31 2.05 3.54
CA PHE A 126 -10.66 1.34 2.31
C PHE A 126 -10.17 2.07 1.06
N ASN A 127 -9.91 1.30 -0.01
CA ASN A 127 -9.80 1.87 -1.34
C ASN A 127 -11.18 2.42 -1.78
N GLU A 128 -11.23 3.72 -2.07
CA GLU A 128 -12.46 4.44 -2.39
C GLU A 128 -12.60 4.62 -3.90
N ASN A 129 -13.23 3.64 -4.57
CA ASN A 129 -13.32 3.56 -6.03
C ASN A 129 -14.07 4.74 -6.71
N LEU A 130 -14.86 5.51 -5.96
CA LEU A 130 -15.59 6.68 -6.47
C LEU A 130 -14.81 7.99 -6.31
N LYS A 131 -13.60 7.98 -5.71
CA LYS A 131 -12.83 9.23 -5.58
C LYS A 131 -12.44 9.76 -6.96
N PRO A 132 -12.71 11.06 -7.24
CA PRO A 132 -12.31 11.69 -8.49
C PRO A 132 -10.80 11.93 -8.52
N GLY A 133 -10.25 12.26 -9.69
CA GLY A 133 -8.84 12.61 -9.85
C GLY A 133 -7.94 11.43 -10.25
N PRO A 134 -6.61 11.53 -9.99
CA PRO A 134 -5.61 10.55 -10.40
C PRO A 134 -5.87 9.14 -9.86
N THR A 135 -5.24 8.12 -10.46
CA THR A 135 -5.40 6.73 -10.00
C THR A 135 -5.02 6.55 -8.53
N ALA A 136 -4.05 7.32 -8.04
CA ALA A 136 -3.66 7.32 -6.63
C ALA A 136 -4.86 7.51 -5.68
N GLU A 137 -5.78 8.41 -6.00
CA GLU A 137 -6.92 8.76 -5.14
C GLU A 137 -7.81 7.56 -4.79
N ARG A 138 -7.85 6.54 -5.64
CA ARG A 138 -8.66 5.33 -5.45
C ARG A 138 -7.91 4.21 -4.70
N ASN A 139 -6.66 4.44 -4.29
CA ASN A 139 -5.73 3.39 -3.83
C ASN A 139 -4.98 3.76 -2.53
N TRP A 140 -5.63 4.43 -1.57
CA TRP A 140 -5.05 4.80 -0.26
C TRP A 140 -5.41 3.85 0.88
N GLY A 141 -6.26 2.86 0.62
CA GLY A 141 -6.83 1.99 1.62
C GLY A 141 -5.86 0.96 2.19
N LEU A 142 -5.98 0.71 3.48
CA LEU A 142 -5.40 -0.48 4.12
C LEU A 142 -6.09 -1.77 3.63
N PHE A 143 -7.35 -1.66 3.22
CA PHE A 143 -8.18 -2.77 2.74
C PHE A 143 -8.87 -2.43 1.41
N GLN A 144 -9.20 -3.46 0.64
CA GLN A 144 -10.18 -3.39 -0.43
C GLN A 144 -11.60 -3.29 0.18
N PRO A 145 -12.61 -2.84 -0.59
CA PRO A 145 -13.99 -2.74 -0.10
C PRO A 145 -14.61 -4.05 0.39
N ASP A 146 -14.05 -5.19 -0.03
CA ASP A 146 -14.46 -6.53 0.42
C ASP A 146 -13.73 -7.00 1.70
N PHE A 147 -13.07 -6.08 2.42
CA PHE A 147 -12.25 -6.33 3.61
C PHE A 147 -10.97 -7.11 3.36
N THR A 148 -10.63 -7.43 2.11
CA THR A 148 -9.32 -8.02 1.80
C THR A 148 -8.23 -6.99 2.08
N PRO A 149 -7.23 -7.28 2.92
CA PRO A 149 -6.14 -6.35 3.17
C PRO A 149 -5.30 -6.12 1.90
N VAL A 150 -4.98 -4.86 1.61
CA VAL A 150 -4.06 -4.49 0.50
C VAL A 150 -2.63 -4.88 0.86
N TYR A 151 -2.24 -4.68 2.13
CA TYR A 151 -0.94 -5.05 2.69
C TYR A 151 -0.98 -5.24 4.21
N ASP A 152 0.02 -5.94 4.76
CA ASP A 152 0.23 -6.05 6.21
C ASP A 152 1.08 -4.92 6.77
N ALA A 153 0.45 -4.04 7.55
CA ALA A 153 1.13 -3.02 8.33
C ALA A 153 1.27 -3.38 9.82
N GLY A 154 0.95 -4.61 10.22
CA GLY A 154 1.05 -5.06 11.61
C GLY A 154 -0.09 -4.58 12.53
N ILE A 155 -1.21 -4.14 11.96
CA ILE A 155 -2.40 -3.65 12.69
C ILE A 155 -3.50 -4.71 12.88
N LEU A 156 -3.35 -5.87 12.22
CA LEU A 156 -4.38 -6.91 12.20
C LEU A 156 -4.27 -7.78 13.45
N ARG A 157 -5.36 -7.84 14.23
CA ARG A 157 -5.46 -8.71 15.42
C ARG A 157 -5.54 -10.18 14.98
N ASN A 158 -4.94 -11.08 15.77
CA ASN A 158 -4.88 -12.53 15.56
C ASN A 158 -3.98 -13.05 14.44
N GLY A 159 -3.02 -12.25 13.96
CA GLY A 159 -2.09 -12.74 12.95
C GLY A 159 -2.82 -13.19 11.68
N VAL A 160 -3.98 -12.58 11.38
CA VAL A 160 -4.47 -12.47 10.01
C VAL A 160 -3.45 -11.61 9.28
N ARG A 161 -2.35 -12.25 8.94
CA ARG A 161 -1.33 -11.70 8.07
C ARG A 161 -1.97 -11.66 6.69
N PRO A 162 -2.15 -10.51 6.05
CA PRO A 162 -2.28 -10.37 4.61
C PRO A 162 -1.08 -11.07 4.00
N GLY A 163 -1.26 -12.34 3.62
CA GLY A 163 -0.22 -13.20 3.06
C GLY A 163 1.15 -12.94 3.69
N GLY A 164 1.30 -13.18 5.00
CA GLY A 164 2.57 -12.99 5.69
C GLY A 164 3.54 -14.09 5.36
N GLY A 165 4.07 -13.97 4.16
CA GLY A 165 5.18 -14.64 3.56
C GLY A 165 5.35 -14.01 2.19
N LEU A 166 6.54 -14.08 1.63
CA LEU A 166 6.69 -14.22 0.18
C LEU A 166 6.05 -15.56 -0.24
N GLY A 167 4.78 -15.78 0.13
CA GLY A 167 3.95 -16.88 -0.32
C GLY A 167 3.76 -16.64 -1.79
N LYS A 168 4.17 -17.62 -2.59
CA LYS A 168 3.88 -17.65 -4.01
C LYS A 168 2.39 -17.29 -4.16
N LYS A 169 2.08 -16.21 -4.86
CA LYS A 169 0.71 -15.92 -5.29
C LYS A 169 0.50 -16.70 -6.58
N TRP A 170 -0.66 -17.32 -6.75
CA TRP A 170 -1.04 -17.98 -7.99
C TRP A 170 -2.32 -17.36 -8.54
N CYS A 171 -2.49 -17.40 -9.85
CA CYS A 171 -3.75 -17.06 -10.50
C CYS A 171 -4.46 -18.34 -10.92
N VAL A 172 -5.70 -18.54 -10.48
CA VAL A 172 -6.51 -19.71 -10.82
C VAL A 172 -7.86 -19.28 -11.38
N PRO A 173 -8.58 -20.14 -12.10
CA PRO A 173 -9.90 -19.81 -12.60
C PRO A 173 -10.93 -19.88 -11.46
N LYS A 174 -11.87 -18.94 -11.43
CA LYS A 174 -12.99 -19.01 -10.48
C LYS A 174 -13.84 -20.26 -10.72
N SER A 175 -14.44 -20.78 -9.65
CA SER A 175 -15.27 -21.99 -9.71
C SER A 175 -16.48 -21.86 -10.63
N ASP A 176 -17.02 -20.66 -10.79
CA ASP A 176 -18.18 -20.33 -11.61
C ASP A 176 -17.85 -19.98 -13.08
N SER A 177 -16.57 -19.89 -13.44
CA SER A 177 -16.15 -19.62 -14.82
C SER A 177 -16.60 -20.73 -15.77
N SER A 178 -17.24 -20.35 -16.88
CA SER A 178 -17.71 -21.28 -17.91
C SER A 178 -16.55 -21.87 -18.71
N THR A 179 -16.72 -23.10 -19.22
CA THR A 179 -15.70 -23.76 -20.06
C THR A 179 -15.32 -22.93 -21.29
N GLN A 180 -16.29 -22.22 -21.89
CA GLN A 180 -16.06 -21.31 -23.02
C GLN A 180 -15.14 -20.15 -22.63
N ALA A 181 -15.34 -19.54 -21.47
CA ALA A 181 -14.51 -18.45 -21.00
C ALA A 181 -13.10 -18.94 -20.63
N LEU A 182 -12.99 -20.13 -20.05
CA LEU A 182 -11.71 -20.77 -19.76
C LEU A 182 -10.93 -21.11 -21.04
N GLN A 183 -11.60 -21.58 -22.09
CA GLN A 183 -10.97 -21.80 -23.38
C GLN A 183 -10.45 -20.48 -23.98
N ALA A 184 -11.24 -19.41 -23.92
CA ALA A 184 -10.81 -18.09 -24.38
C ALA A 184 -9.57 -17.57 -23.62
N ASN A 185 -9.48 -17.84 -22.31
CA ASN A 185 -8.28 -17.52 -21.53
C ASN A 185 -7.05 -18.32 -21.99
N ILE A 186 -7.21 -19.62 -22.25
CA ILE A 186 -6.13 -20.47 -22.76
C ILE A 186 -5.63 -19.91 -24.10
N ASP A 187 -6.54 -19.67 -25.04
CA ASP A 187 -6.20 -19.15 -26.38
C ASP A 187 -5.49 -17.80 -26.29
N TYR A 188 -6.00 -16.89 -25.45
CA TYR A 188 -5.37 -15.61 -25.18
C TYR A 188 -3.95 -15.76 -24.62
N VAL A 189 -3.76 -16.57 -23.58
CA VAL A 189 -2.44 -16.75 -22.95
C VAL A 189 -1.43 -17.35 -23.92
N CYS A 190 -1.83 -18.38 -24.67
CA CYS A 190 -0.95 -19.08 -25.61
C CYS A 190 -0.56 -18.20 -26.81
N SER A 191 -1.40 -17.23 -27.18
CA SER A 191 -1.06 -16.21 -28.19
C SER A 191 -0.19 -15.07 -27.64
N SER A 192 -0.08 -14.92 -26.32
CA SER A 192 0.57 -13.78 -25.63
C SER A 192 2.05 -13.99 -25.27
N GLY A 193 2.68 -15.04 -25.81
CA GLY A 193 4.10 -15.36 -25.61
C GLY A 193 4.40 -16.18 -24.35
N VAL A 194 3.40 -16.82 -23.73
CA VAL A 194 3.57 -17.78 -22.63
C VAL A 194 3.67 -19.20 -23.22
N ASP A 195 4.58 -20.03 -22.67
CA ASP A 195 4.77 -21.40 -23.16
C ASP A 195 3.61 -22.32 -22.74
N CYS A 196 2.78 -22.70 -23.72
CA CYS A 196 1.66 -23.61 -23.54
C CYS A 196 1.96 -25.07 -23.91
N ARG A 197 3.20 -25.41 -24.30
CA ARG A 197 3.58 -26.82 -24.55
C ARG A 197 3.32 -27.75 -23.34
N PRO A 198 3.45 -27.30 -22.08
CA PRO A 198 3.21 -28.18 -20.93
C PRO A 198 1.79 -28.77 -20.83
N ILE A 199 0.78 -28.09 -21.40
CA ILE A 199 -0.63 -28.53 -21.39
C ILE A 199 -1.04 -29.27 -22.66
N GLN A 200 -0.12 -29.50 -23.61
CA GLN A 200 -0.40 -30.27 -24.82
C GLN A 200 -0.22 -31.77 -24.56
N GLY A 201 -0.78 -32.62 -25.43
CA GLY A 201 -0.68 -34.09 -25.29
C GLY A 201 0.77 -34.56 -25.10
N GLY A 202 1.02 -35.29 -24.02
CA GLY A 202 2.36 -35.75 -23.61
C GLY A 202 3.18 -34.73 -22.78
N GLY A 203 2.64 -33.55 -22.50
CA GLY A 203 3.25 -32.53 -21.67
C GLY A 203 3.14 -32.81 -20.16
N PRO A 204 4.06 -32.25 -19.33
CA PRO A 204 4.09 -32.50 -17.88
C PRO A 204 2.89 -31.96 -17.10
N CYS A 205 2.07 -31.09 -17.71
CA CYS A 205 0.87 -30.51 -17.09
C CYS A 205 -0.39 -30.78 -17.95
N PHE A 206 -0.35 -31.85 -18.76
CA PHE A 206 -1.49 -32.29 -19.56
C PHE A 206 -2.56 -32.97 -18.71
N GLU A 207 -2.16 -33.74 -17.69
CA GLU A 207 -3.10 -34.42 -16.81
C GLU A 207 -3.41 -33.60 -15.54
N PRO A 208 -4.67 -33.57 -15.08
CA PRO A 208 -5.84 -34.16 -15.73
C PRO A 208 -6.21 -33.43 -17.03
N ASN A 209 -6.59 -34.19 -18.06
CA ASN A 209 -6.97 -33.66 -19.37
C ASN A 209 -8.37 -33.03 -19.35
N ASP A 210 -8.47 -31.87 -18.70
CA ASP A 210 -9.68 -31.05 -18.67
C ASP A 210 -9.36 -29.56 -18.80
N ILE A 211 -10.31 -28.81 -19.37
CA ILE A 211 -10.18 -27.38 -19.69
C ILE A 211 -9.84 -26.54 -18.44
N ARG A 212 -10.40 -26.89 -17.27
CA ARG A 212 -10.21 -26.08 -16.06
C ARG A 212 -8.80 -26.26 -15.52
N SER A 213 -8.28 -27.47 -15.53
CA SER A 213 -6.92 -27.78 -15.10
C SER A 213 -5.89 -27.14 -16.03
N HIS A 214 -6.10 -27.20 -17.34
CA HIS A 214 -5.26 -26.49 -18.32
C HIS A 214 -5.33 -24.97 -18.14
N ALA A 215 -6.53 -24.41 -17.97
CA ALA A 215 -6.72 -22.98 -17.72
C ALA A 215 -6.00 -22.52 -16.44
N SER A 216 -6.08 -23.30 -15.36
CA SER A 216 -5.39 -23.02 -14.10
C SER A 216 -3.88 -22.91 -14.27
N PHE A 217 -3.28 -23.83 -15.02
CA PHE A 217 -1.86 -23.79 -15.31
C PHE A 217 -1.46 -22.54 -16.12
N VAL A 218 -2.14 -22.27 -17.25
CA VAL A 218 -1.73 -21.18 -18.15
C VAL A 218 -2.04 -19.80 -17.58
N MET A 219 -3.19 -19.62 -16.90
CA MET A 219 -3.53 -18.36 -16.23
C MET A 219 -2.52 -18.03 -15.14
N ASN A 220 -2.09 -19.03 -14.37
CA ASN A 220 -1.00 -18.85 -13.41
C ASN A 220 0.31 -18.50 -14.10
N SER A 221 0.70 -19.23 -15.16
CA SER A 221 1.95 -18.98 -15.89
C SER A 221 2.02 -17.56 -16.44
N PHE A 222 0.92 -17.05 -17.00
CA PHE A 222 0.79 -15.66 -17.43
C PHE A 222 0.96 -14.68 -16.25
N TYR A 223 0.25 -14.92 -15.14
CA TYR A 223 0.35 -14.09 -13.95
C TYR A 223 1.79 -14.01 -13.41
N GLN A 224 2.51 -15.15 -13.37
CA GLN A 224 3.91 -15.21 -12.94
C GLN A 224 4.83 -14.42 -13.88
N THR A 225 4.68 -14.61 -15.19
CA THR A 225 5.59 -14.05 -16.20
C THR A 225 5.39 -12.56 -16.43
N LYS A 226 4.18 -12.03 -16.22
CA LYS A 226 3.85 -10.61 -16.43
C LYS A 226 4.00 -9.73 -15.17
N GLY A 227 4.61 -10.25 -14.09
CA GLY A 227 4.97 -9.44 -12.92
C GLY A 227 4.02 -9.52 -11.72
N ARG A 228 3.10 -10.49 -11.69
CA ARG A 228 2.22 -10.79 -10.52
C ARG A 228 1.36 -9.62 -10.02
N ASN A 229 1.07 -8.65 -10.88
CA ASN A 229 0.11 -7.61 -10.54
C ASN A 229 -1.29 -8.19 -10.55
N ASP A 230 -2.18 -7.68 -9.67
CA ASP A 230 -3.50 -8.27 -9.51
C ASP A 230 -4.33 -8.22 -10.80
N TYR A 231 -4.15 -7.18 -11.62
CA TYR A 231 -4.79 -7.04 -12.93
C TYR A 231 -4.35 -8.10 -13.96
N ASN A 232 -3.19 -8.73 -13.77
CA ASN A 232 -2.75 -9.85 -14.62
C ASN A 232 -3.56 -11.13 -14.37
N CYS A 233 -4.36 -11.17 -13.29
CA CYS A 233 -5.22 -12.30 -12.95
C CYS A 233 -6.71 -12.00 -13.20
N ASP A 234 -7.07 -10.87 -13.82
CA ASP A 234 -8.48 -10.53 -14.04
C ASP A 234 -9.14 -11.50 -15.04
N PHE A 235 -8.54 -11.69 -16.22
CA PHE A 235 -9.05 -12.55 -17.30
C PHE A 235 -10.55 -12.32 -17.59
N ALA A 236 -10.95 -11.06 -17.82
CA ALA A 236 -12.35 -10.68 -17.98
C ALA A 236 -13.21 -11.14 -16.78
N LYS A 237 -12.68 -10.94 -15.56
CA LYS A 237 -13.22 -11.36 -14.26
C LYS A 237 -13.38 -12.86 -14.04
N THR A 238 -12.70 -13.71 -14.82
CA THR A 238 -12.78 -15.17 -14.66
C THR A 238 -11.62 -15.76 -13.84
N GLY A 239 -10.60 -14.96 -13.52
CA GLY A 239 -9.50 -15.35 -12.67
C GLY A 239 -9.64 -14.84 -11.23
N VAL A 240 -8.95 -15.51 -10.31
CA VAL A 240 -8.84 -15.15 -8.90
C VAL A 240 -7.45 -15.48 -8.38
N ILE A 241 -6.91 -14.60 -7.54
CA ILE A 241 -5.63 -14.82 -6.89
C ILE A 241 -5.84 -15.75 -5.71
N THR A 242 -5.03 -16.80 -5.64
CA THR A 242 -4.98 -17.72 -4.52
C THR A 242 -3.59 -17.71 -3.87
N TYR A 243 -3.60 -18.00 -2.57
CA TYR A 243 -2.40 -18.20 -1.75
C TYR A 243 -2.16 -19.68 -1.44
N THR A 244 -3.04 -20.55 -1.93
CA THR A 244 -2.89 -22.01 -1.88
C THR A 244 -2.30 -22.47 -3.21
N ASN A 245 -1.26 -23.31 -3.17
CA ASN A 245 -0.65 -23.84 -4.37
C ASN A 245 -1.68 -24.68 -5.15
N PRO A 246 -2.01 -24.35 -6.42
CA PRO A 246 -2.98 -25.11 -7.19
C PRO A 246 -2.46 -26.45 -7.72
N SER A 247 -1.18 -26.77 -7.51
CA SER A 247 -0.56 -28.04 -7.92
C SER A 247 -0.66 -29.16 -6.88
N THR A 248 -1.41 -28.96 -5.79
CA THR A 248 -1.72 -29.97 -4.76
C THR A 248 -3.18 -30.37 -4.85
#